data_AF-A0A7Y2TS08-F1
#
_entry.id   AF-A0A7Y2TS08-F1
#
_cell.length_a   1.000
_cell.length_b   1.000
_cell.length_c   1.000
_cell.angle_alpha   90.00
_cell.angle_beta   90.00
_cell.angle_gamma   90.00
#
_symmetry.space_group_name_H-M   'P 1'
#
loop_
_entity.id
_entity.type
_entity.pdbx_description
1 polymer ?
#
loop_
_entity_poly.entity_id
_entity_poly.type
_entity_poly.pdbx_seq_one_letter_code
_entity_poly.pdbx_strand_id
1 'polypeptide(L)'
;MNLSELKQKPIPDLLEIADEMGLEGVARSRKQDIIFSILKAHAKNGESIFGNGVLEILQDGFGFLRSAGSSYLAGPDDIYVSPSQIRRFALRTGDMLSGKIRPPKDSERYFALLK
;
A
#
# COMPACT_ATOMS: atom_id res chain seq x y z
N MET A 1 6.73 -8.20 -4.06
CA MET A 1 5.27 -8.18 -4.34
C MET A 1 4.72 -6.75 -4.48
N ASN A 2 3.72 -6.49 -5.33
CA ASN A 2 3.18 -5.13 -5.56
C ASN A 2 1.72 -4.98 -5.10
N LEU A 3 1.42 -3.91 -4.36
CA LEU A 3 0.08 -3.59 -3.85
C LEU A 3 -0.97 -3.43 -4.97
N SER A 4 -0.64 -2.73 -6.05
CA SER A 4 -1.58 -2.45 -7.15
C SER A 4 -1.95 -3.73 -7.92
N GLU A 5 -1.00 -4.65 -8.08
CA GLU A 5 -1.24 -5.95 -8.71
C GLU A 5 -2.19 -6.80 -7.86
N LEU A 6 -1.99 -6.85 -6.54
CA LEU A 6 -2.89 -7.58 -5.64
C LEU A 6 -4.32 -6.99 -5.65
N LYS A 7 -4.47 -5.67 -5.77
CA LYS A 7 -5.80 -5.04 -5.87
C LYS A 7 -6.59 -5.49 -7.10
N GLN A 8 -5.91 -5.83 -8.19
CA GLN A 8 -6.54 -6.26 -9.44
C GLN A 8 -6.90 -7.75 -9.46
N LYS A 9 -6.28 -8.56 -8.60
CA LYS A 9 -6.59 -9.99 -8.49
C LYS A 9 -7.99 -10.23 -7.92
N PRO A 10 -8.73 -11.25 -8.39
CA PRO A 10 -9.98 -11.67 -7.78
C PRO A 10 -9.70 -12.29 -6.39
N ILE A 11 -10.74 -12.35 -5.54
CA ILE A 11 -10.60 -12.85 -4.17
C ILE A 11 -10.06 -14.30 -4.11
N PRO A 12 -10.49 -15.25 -4.95
CA PRO A 12 -9.96 -16.62 -4.94
C PRO A 12 -8.43 -16.67 -5.08
N ASP A 13 -7.85 -15.96 -6.06
CA ASP A 13 -6.40 -15.88 -6.25
C ASP A 13 -5.68 -15.30 -5.04
N LEU A 14 -6.30 -14.33 -4.35
CA LEU A 14 -5.72 -13.75 -3.13
C LEU A 14 -5.75 -14.75 -1.97
N LEU A 15 -6.80 -15.56 -1.87
CA LEU A 15 -6.89 -16.61 -0.84
C LEU A 15 -5.89 -17.73 -1.10
N GLU A 16 -5.66 -18.10 -2.36
CA GLU A 16 -4.62 -19.07 -2.75
C GLU A 16 -3.23 -18.58 -2.35
N ILE A 17 -2.88 -17.33 -2.69
CA ILE A 17 -1.60 -16.72 -2.27
C ILE A 17 -1.48 -16.70 -0.74
N ALA A 18 -2.57 -16.39 -0.04
CA ALA A 18 -2.55 -16.34 1.42
C ALA A 18 -2.36 -17.73 2.04
N ASP A 19 -2.97 -18.77 1.48
CA ASP A 19 -2.83 -20.16 1.90
C ASP A 19 -1.41 -20.69 1.65
N GLU A 20 -0.83 -20.41 0.48
CA GLU A 20 0.58 -20.73 0.15
C GLU A 20 1.57 -20.10 1.13
N MET A 21 1.22 -18.92 1.67
CA MET A 21 2.00 -18.21 2.68
C MET A 21 1.71 -18.64 4.12
N GLY A 22 0.81 -19.61 4.33
CA GLY A 22 0.41 -20.13 5.64
C GLY A 22 -0.41 -19.14 6.47
N LEU A 23 -1.19 -18.26 5.82
CA LEU A 23 -2.02 -17.27 6.50
C LEU A 23 -3.40 -17.85 6.82
N GLU A 24 -3.64 -18.12 8.11
CA GLU A 24 -4.92 -18.63 8.59
C GLU A 24 -5.95 -17.51 8.84
N GLY A 25 -7.24 -17.85 8.76
CA GLY A 25 -8.34 -16.97 9.19
C GLY A 25 -8.67 -15.80 8.25
N VAL A 26 -7.96 -15.63 7.13
CA VAL A 26 -8.17 -14.54 6.17
C VAL A 26 -9.40 -14.72 5.27
N ALA A 27 -9.93 -15.95 5.15
CA ALA A 27 -11.03 -16.27 4.22
C ALA A 27 -12.34 -15.52 4.50
N ARG A 28 -12.56 -15.06 5.74
CA ARG A 28 -13.76 -14.29 6.14
C ARG A 28 -13.52 -12.79 6.15
N SER A 29 -12.31 -12.34 5.84
CA SER A 29 -11.91 -10.93 5.92
C SER A 29 -12.29 -10.17 4.66
N ARG A 30 -12.28 -8.84 4.72
CA ARG A 30 -12.48 -8.01 3.52
C ARG A 30 -11.29 -8.20 2.59
N LYS A 31 -11.49 -8.01 1.27
CA LYS A 31 -10.42 -8.08 0.26
C LYS A 31 -9.17 -7.28 0.68
N GLN A 32 -9.38 -6.10 1.24
CA GLN A 32 -8.31 -5.25 1.74
C GLN A 32 -7.49 -5.91 2.85
N ASP A 33 -8.14 -6.52 3.84
CA ASP A 33 -7.48 -7.15 4.97
C ASP A 33 -6.66 -8.37 4.52
N ILE A 34 -7.15 -9.09 3.50
CA ILE A 34 -6.42 -10.19 2.86
C ILE A 34 -5.14 -9.66 2.21
N ILE A 35 -5.25 -8.63 1.36
CA ILE A 35 -4.10 -7.98 0.70
C ILE A 35 -3.10 -7.47 1.74
N PHE A 36 -3.59 -6.86 2.81
CA PHE A 36 -2.76 -6.35 3.89
C PHE A 36 -1.99 -7.46 4.60
N SER A 37 -2.64 -8.58 4.90
CA SER A 37 -2.04 -9.75 5.55
C SER A 37 -0.96 -10.37 4.68
N ILE A 38 -1.23 -10.53 3.38
CA ILE A 38 -0.27 -11.01 2.37
C ILE A 38 0.97 -10.12 2.33
N LEU A 39 0.80 -8.81 2.16
CA LEU A 39 1.94 -7.87 2.07
C LEU A 39 2.73 -7.80 3.37
N LYS A 40 2.06 -7.87 4.52
CA LYS A 40 2.72 -7.88 5.83
C LYS A 40 3.56 -9.14 6.02
N ALA A 41 3.03 -10.31 5.65
CA ALA A 41 3.75 -11.57 5.72
C ALA A 41 4.97 -11.60 4.78
N HIS A 42 4.79 -11.13 3.54
CA HIS A 42 5.88 -11.04 2.56
C HIS A 42 7.00 -10.12 3.05
N ALA A 43 6.65 -8.94 3.59
CA ALA A 43 7.62 -8.03 4.18
C ALA A 43 8.32 -8.61 5.43
N LYS A 44 7.62 -9.39 6.25
CA LYS A 44 8.19 -10.05 7.44
C LYS A 44 9.25 -11.10 7.08
N ASN A 45 9.14 -11.71 5.91
CA ASN A 45 10.14 -12.64 5.37
C ASN A 45 11.39 -11.93 4.80
N GLY A 46 11.48 -10.61 4.95
CA GLY A 46 12.61 -9.80 4.45
C GLY A 46 12.47 -9.38 2.99
N GLU A 47 11.36 -9.71 2.34
CA GLU A 47 11.14 -9.38 0.94
C GLU A 47 10.62 -7.95 0.76
N SER A 48 11.00 -7.31 -0.35
CA SER A 48 10.53 -5.96 -0.65
C SER A 48 9.10 -5.97 -1.20
N ILE A 49 8.25 -5.12 -0.63
CA ILE A 49 6.94 -4.79 -1.19
C ILE A 49 6.98 -3.44 -1.91
N PHE A 50 6.15 -3.30 -2.93
CA PHE A 50 6.11 -2.13 -3.81
C PHE A 50 4.69 -1.59 -3.92
N GLY A 51 4.57 -0.30 -4.23
CA GLY A 51 3.30 0.34 -4.49
C GLY A 51 3.47 1.55 -5.40
N ASN A 52 2.36 2.03 -5.92
CA ASN A 52 2.33 3.19 -6.80
C ASN A 52 0.99 3.94 -6.65
N GLY A 53 0.98 5.18 -7.10
CA GLY A 53 -0.22 6.00 -7.16
C GLY A 53 0.11 7.45 -7.52
N VAL A 54 -0.93 8.27 -7.60
CA VAL A 54 -0.80 9.71 -7.86
C VAL A 54 -0.72 10.44 -6.52
N LEU A 55 0.31 11.25 -6.33
CA LEU A 55 0.52 11.98 -5.09
C LEU A 55 -0.53 13.08 -4.91
N GLU A 56 -1.16 13.09 -3.75
CA GLU A 56 -1.93 14.23 -3.23
C GLU A 56 -1.26 14.75 -1.96
N ILE A 57 -0.84 16.01 -1.96
CA ILE A 57 -0.26 16.69 -0.80
C ILE A 57 -1.38 17.43 -0.06
N LEU A 58 -1.49 17.19 1.25
CA LEU A 58 -2.47 17.83 2.13
C LEU A 58 -1.90 19.09 2.79
N GLN A 59 -2.75 19.86 3.47
CA GLN A 59 -2.40 21.17 4.06
C GLN A 59 -1.22 21.09 5.04
N ASP A 60 -1.11 20.00 5.81
CA ASP A 60 -0.02 19.78 6.77
C ASP A 60 1.31 19.35 6.11
N GLY A 61 1.36 19.31 4.77
CA GLY A 61 2.57 19.06 3.98
C GLY A 61 3.00 17.60 3.86
N PHE A 62 2.26 16.66 4.44
CA PHE A 62 2.36 15.24 4.09
C PHE A 62 1.40 14.90 2.95
N GLY A 63 1.54 13.72 2.35
CA GLY A 63 0.69 13.30 1.25
C GLY A 63 0.36 11.82 1.24
N PHE A 64 -0.50 11.46 0.28
CA PHE A 64 -0.88 10.09 0.01
C PHE A 64 -0.79 9.80 -1.48
N LEU A 65 -0.35 8.58 -1.83
CA LEU A 65 -0.49 8.06 -3.20
C LEU A 65 -1.88 7.48 -3.35
N ARG A 66 -2.71 8.14 -4.16
CA ARG A 66 -4.07 7.75 -4.47
C ARG A 66 -4.12 6.80 -5.65
N SER A 67 -5.09 5.89 -5.65
CA SER A 67 -5.31 4.92 -6.72
C SER A 67 -6.34 5.41 -7.74
N ALA A 68 -6.04 5.23 -9.03
CA ALA A 68 -7.01 5.44 -10.11
C ALA A 68 -8.23 4.50 -9.97
N GLY A 69 -8.04 3.29 -9.46
CA GLY A 69 -9.13 2.32 -9.24
C GLY A 69 -10.13 2.76 -8.16
N SER A 70 -9.75 3.73 -7.32
CA SER A 70 -10.61 4.33 -6.30
C SER A 70 -11.07 5.74 -6.70
N SER A 71 -10.96 6.10 -7.99
CA SER A 71 -11.25 7.46 -8.50
C SER A 71 -10.47 8.56 -7.76
N TYR A 72 -9.25 8.24 -7.31
CA TYR A 72 -8.39 9.11 -6.50
C TYR A 72 -9.00 9.57 -5.16
N LEU A 73 -10.06 8.90 -4.69
CA LEU A 73 -10.65 9.15 -3.39
C LEU A 73 -9.77 8.57 -2.28
N ALA A 74 -9.89 9.18 -1.09
CA ALA A 74 -9.20 8.70 0.08
C ALA A 74 -9.59 7.26 0.43
N GLY A 75 -8.59 6.38 0.44
CA GLY A 75 -8.74 4.96 0.65
C GLY A 75 -7.91 4.48 1.84
N PRO A 76 -8.36 3.45 2.56
CA PRO A 76 -7.59 2.84 3.64
C PRO A 76 -6.32 2.10 3.13
N ASP A 77 -6.16 1.96 1.83
CA ASP A 77 -5.05 1.33 1.11
C ASP A 77 -4.17 2.34 0.37
N ASP A 78 -4.30 3.62 0.71
CA ASP A 78 -3.40 4.69 0.26
C ASP A 78 -2.02 4.58 0.90
N ILE A 79 -1.01 5.07 0.18
CA ILE A 79 0.40 5.01 0.62
C ILE A 79 0.80 6.39 1.14
N TYR A 80 1.11 6.47 2.42
CA TYR A 80 1.63 7.66 3.07
C TYR A 80 2.99 8.09 2.50
N VAL A 81 3.13 9.38 2.25
CA VAL A 81 4.39 10.04 1.84
C VAL A 81 4.70 11.14 2.85
N SER A 82 5.89 11.06 3.43
CA SER A 82 6.30 12.01 4.47
C SER A 82 6.64 13.40 3.90
N PRO A 83 6.49 14.47 4.69
CA PRO A 83 6.90 15.82 4.29
C PRO A 83 8.39 15.90 3.91
N SER A 84 9.25 15.09 4.54
CA SER A 84 10.68 15.05 4.23
C SER A 84 10.95 14.45 2.85
N GLN A 85 10.23 13.41 2.44
CA GLN A 85 10.31 12.86 1.07
C GLN A 85 9.80 13.88 0.05
N ILE A 86 8.65 14.50 0.32
CA ILE A 86 8.07 15.55 -0.55
C ILE A 86 9.08 16.67 -0.80
N ARG A 87 9.67 17.21 0.28
CA ARG A 87 10.69 18.27 0.16
C ARG A 87 11.96 17.80 -0.52
N ARG A 88 12.48 16.62 -0.16
CA ARG A 88 13.76 16.10 -0.66
C ARG A 88 13.74 15.89 -2.17
N PHE A 89 12.61 15.41 -2.71
CA PHE A 89 12.47 15.10 -4.13
C PHE A 89 11.68 16.18 -4.89
N ALA A 90 11.39 17.32 -4.25
CA ALA A 90 10.62 18.43 -4.82
C ALA A 90 9.28 18.00 -5.45
N LEU A 91 8.61 17.04 -4.79
CA LEU A 91 7.36 16.42 -5.28
C LEU A 91 6.19 17.40 -5.22
N ARG A 92 5.23 17.20 -6.12
CA ARG A 92 4.02 18.01 -6.25
C ARG A 92 2.78 17.14 -6.34
N THR A 93 1.64 17.69 -5.91
CA THR A 93 0.33 17.06 -6.16
C THR A 93 0.17 16.80 -7.65
N GLY A 94 -0.23 15.58 -8.01
CA GLY A 94 -0.34 15.11 -9.39
C GLY A 94 0.83 14.26 -9.87
N ASP A 95 1.96 14.24 -9.15
CA ASP A 95 3.09 13.38 -9.52
C ASP A 95 2.72 11.89 -9.41
N MET A 96 2.99 11.12 -10.46
CA MET A 96 2.86 9.67 -10.42
C MET A 96 4.12 9.06 -9.83
N LEU A 97 3.98 8.38 -8.70
CA LEU A 97 5.08 7.78 -7.96
C LEU A 97 4.93 6.27 -7.90
N SER A 98 6.05 5.58 -7.99
CA SER A 98 6.19 4.15 -7.75
C SER A 98 7.45 3.92 -6.93
N GLY A 99 7.39 2.98 -5.99
CA GLY A 99 8.53 2.75 -5.11
C GLY A 99 8.33 1.62 -4.13
N LYS A 100 9.37 1.36 -3.35
CA LYS A 100 9.30 0.42 -2.23
C LYS A 100 8.42 1.01 -1.15
N ILE A 101 7.53 0.19 -0.61
CA ILE A 101 6.68 0.57 0.52
C ILE A 101 7.00 -0.31 1.72
N ARG A 102 6.47 0.04 2.89
CA ARG A 102 6.49 -0.79 4.08
C ARG A 102 5.10 -0.86 4.71
N PRO A 103 4.75 -1.98 5.38
CA PRO A 103 3.53 -2.02 6.17
C PRO A 103 3.58 -0.97 7.30
N PRO A 104 2.40 -0.54 7.80
CA PRO A 104 2.34 0.34 8.96
C PRO A 104 2.91 -0.36 10.20
N LYS A 105 3.54 0.44 11.06
CA LYS A 105 3.87 0.07 12.45
C LYS A 105 2.59 0.09 13.31
N ASP A 106 2.69 -0.36 14.55
CA ASP A 106 1.53 -0.50 15.46
C ASP A 106 0.75 0.81 15.68
N SER A 107 1.40 1.96 15.58
CA SER A 107 0.77 3.28 15.70
C SER A 107 0.30 3.89 14.38
N GLU A 108 0.50 3.20 13.26
CA GLU A 108 0.25 3.70 11.90
C GLU A 108 -0.92 2.94 11.26
N ARG A 109 -1.63 3.60 10.32
CA ARG A 109 -2.78 2.99 9.62
C ARG A 109 -2.51 2.64 8.16
N TYR A 110 -1.56 3.33 7.53
CA TYR A 110 -1.31 3.27 6.10
C TYR A 110 0.04 2.64 5.78
N PHE A 111 0.16 2.04 4.60
CA PHE A 111 1.48 1.76 4.04
C PHE A 111 2.27 3.06 3.91
N ALA A 112 3.59 3.02 4.07
CA ALA A 112 4.43 4.20 3.91
C ALA A 112 5.44 3.99 2.78
N LEU A 113 5.66 5.02 1.97
CA LEU A 113 6.71 5.04 0.96
C LEU A 113 8.08 4.97 1.65
N LEU A 114 8.95 4.06 1.20
CA LEU A 114 10.29 3.87 1.74
C LEU A 114 11.34 4.54 0.85
N LYS A 115 11.37 4.18 -0.43
CA LYS A 115 12.33 4.65 -1.43
C LYS A 115 11.70 4.66 -2.81
#